data_AF-A0A645AGB4-F1
#
_entry.id   AF-A0A645AGB4-F1
#
_cell.length_a   1.000
_cell.length_b   1.000
_cell.length_c   1.000
_cell.angle_alpha   90.00
_cell.angle_beta   90.00
_cell.angle_gamma   90.00
#
_symmetry.space_group_name_H-M   'P 1'
#
loop_
_entity.id
_entity.type
_entity.pdbx_description
1 polymer ?
#
loop_
_entity_poly.entity_id
_entity_poly.type
_entity_poly.pdbx_seq_one_letter_code
_entity_poly.pdbx_strand_id
1 'polypeptide(L)'
;MRNPKFTLVFIMALFGFAALYINVGYVNTLVSSTMGRLTNFDDPINNAFLRRFSSYNFLNGLDARAFLLGNGYGNILSGEYFNGLPYMIWTTGLLGTAIYAGMLSKFYEKNNLTVNVFLFFVLSMNIFAQGFTPISIIFNIVGLLVLKNKYNKDLVLEN
;
A
#
# COMPACT_ATOMS: atom_id res chain seq x y z
N MET A 1 -38.42 7.68 -29.81
CA MET A 1 -37.33 8.68 -29.89
C MET A 1 -36.16 8.16 -29.06
N ARG A 2 -34.93 8.06 -29.62
CA ARG A 2 -33.76 7.53 -28.90
C ARG A 2 -33.40 8.46 -27.73
N ASN A 3 -33.28 7.92 -26.52
CA ASN A 3 -32.95 8.71 -25.32
C ASN A 3 -31.51 9.24 -25.43
N PRO A 4 -31.29 10.57 -25.50
CA PRO A 4 -29.96 11.15 -25.71
C PRO A 4 -28.97 10.80 -24.59
N LYS A 5 -29.44 10.55 -23.36
CA LYS A 5 -28.61 10.10 -22.24
C LYS A 5 -28.05 8.69 -22.47
N PHE A 6 -28.86 7.80 -23.06
CA PHE A 6 -28.41 6.44 -23.39
C PHE A 6 -27.34 6.46 -24.48
N THR A 7 -27.53 7.29 -25.51
CA THR A 7 -26.54 7.48 -26.58
C THR A 7 -25.19 8.00 -26.05
N LEU A 8 -25.22 8.96 -25.11
CA LEU A 8 -24.00 9.48 -24.47
C LEU A 8 -23.27 8.39 -23.65
N VAL A 9 -23.99 7.65 -22.81
CA VAL A 9 -23.41 6.57 -22.00
C VAL A 9 -22.82 5.48 -22.89
N PHE A 10 -23.50 5.11 -23.98
CA PHE A 10 -23.00 4.14 -24.95
C PHE A 10 -21.71 4.61 -25.65
N ILE A 11 -21.64 5.88 -26.05
CA ILE A 11 -20.43 6.46 -26.65
C ILE A 11 -19.27 6.52 -25.64
N MET A 12 -19.52 6.91 -24.38
CA MET A 12 -18.49 6.90 -23.34
C MET A 12 -17.98 5.49 -23.05
N ALA A 13 -18.86 4.48 -23.04
CA ALA A 13 -18.47 3.08 -22.88
C ALA A 13 -17.60 2.61 -24.05
N LEU A 14 -17.94 2.98 -25.29
CA LEU A 14 -17.11 2.69 -26.48
C LEU A 14 -15.73 3.35 -26.41
N PHE A 15 -15.65 4.61 -25.98
CA PHE A 15 -14.36 5.27 -25.79
C PHE A 15 -13.53 4.65 -24.66
N GLY A 16 -14.17 4.27 -23.55
CA GLY A 16 -13.52 3.53 -22.48
C GLY A 16 -12.96 2.18 -22.96
N PHE A 17 -13.73 1.44 -23.76
CA PHE A 17 -13.29 0.19 -24.37
C PHE A 17 -12.16 0.38 -25.37
N ALA A 18 -12.23 1.40 -26.23
CA ALA A 18 -11.18 1.71 -27.19
C ALA A 18 -9.88 2.14 -26.49
N ALA A 19 -9.98 2.96 -25.44
CA ALA A 19 -8.83 3.36 -24.62
C ALA A 19 -8.19 2.14 -23.93
N LEU A 20 -8.99 1.25 -23.36
CA LEU A 20 -8.49 -0.01 -22.78
C LEU A 20 -7.82 -0.86 -23.86
N TYR A 21 -8.47 -1.07 -25.00
CA TYR A 21 -7.95 -1.91 -26.11
C TYR A 21 -6.60 -1.41 -26.64
N ILE A 22 -6.43 -0.10 -26.81
CA ILE A 22 -5.14 0.50 -27.22
C ILE A 22 -4.06 0.26 -26.14
N ASN A 23 -4.44 0.30 -24.87
CA ASN A 23 -3.52 0.10 -23.75
C ASN A 23 -3.28 -1.37 -23.41
N VAL A 24 -4.03 -2.34 -23.95
CA VAL A 24 -3.86 -3.77 -23.65
C VAL A 24 -2.44 -4.25 -23.96
N GLY A 25 -1.84 -3.83 -25.08
CA GLY A 25 -0.46 -4.18 -25.41
C GLY A 25 0.56 -3.65 -24.39
N TYR A 26 0.37 -2.40 -23.97
CA TYR A 26 1.20 -1.77 -22.92
C TYR A 26 1.01 -2.47 -21.57
N VAL A 27 -0.23 -2.73 -21.16
CA VAL A 27 -0.56 -3.44 -19.92
C VAL A 27 0.01 -4.85 -19.93
N ASN A 28 -0.12 -5.59 -21.03
CA ASN A 28 0.48 -6.93 -21.15
C ASN A 28 2.01 -6.89 -21.06
N THR A 29 2.64 -5.87 -21.63
CA THR A 29 4.09 -5.66 -21.52
C THR A 29 4.49 -5.35 -20.08
N LEU A 30 3.72 -4.50 -19.39
CA LEU A 30 3.95 -4.15 -18.00
C LEU A 30 3.76 -5.35 -17.06
N VAL A 31 2.69 -6.13 -17.28
CA VAL A 31 2.41 -7.36 -16.55
C VAL A 31 3.52 -8.38 -16.80
N SER A 32 3.90 -8.62 -18.06
CA SER A 32 4.99 -9.55 -18.40
C SER A 32 6.33 -9.13 -17.81
N SER A 33 6.65 -7.83 -17.84
CA SER A 33 7.87 -7.28 -17.22
C SER A 33 7.84 -7.45 -15.69
N THR A 34 6.70 -7.17 -15.07
CA THR A 34 6.52 -7.35 -13.62
C THR A 34 6.60 -8.82 -13.21
N MET A 35 5.94 -9.70 -13.96
CA MET A 35 6.01 -11.15 -13.76
C MET A 35 7.44 -11.65 -13.95
N GLY A 36 8.14 -11.22 -15.00
CA GLY A 36 9.54 -11.57 -15.25
C GLY A 36 10.46 -11.17 -14.08
N ARG A 37 10.23 -10.01 -13.45
CA ARG A 37 10.96 -9.61 -12.23
C ARG A 37 10.63 -10.46 -10.99
N LEU A 38 9.50 -11.17 -10.97
CA LEU A 38 9.14 -12.07 -9.88
C LEU A 38 9.63 -13.50 -10.13
N THR A 39 9.64 -13.94 -11.39
CA THR A 39 9.89 -15.35 -11.76
C THR A 39 11.29 -15.63 -12.31
N ASN A 40 12.07 -14.61 -12.67
CA ASN A 40 13.46 -14.80 -13.08
C ASN A 40 14.37 -15.00 -11.86
N PHE A 41 14.60 -16.26 -11.46
CA PHE A 41 15.44 -16.59 -10.30
C PHE A 41 16.95 -16.62 -10.63
N ASP A 42 17.32 -16.56 -11.92
CA ASP A 42 18.72 -16.59 -12.38
C ASP A 42 19.44 -15.24 -12.18
N ASP A 43 18.69 -14.16 -11.96
CA ASP A 43 19.21 -12.85 -11.55
C ASP A 43 18.63 -12.42 -10.20
N PRO A 44 19.21 -12.88 -9.07
CA PRO A 44 18.74 -12.58 -7.72
C PRO A 44 18.76 -11.08 -7.37
N ILE A 45 19.61 -10.30 -8.03
CA ILE A 45 19.78 -8.87 -7.73
C ILE A 45 18.60 -8.08 -8.29
N ASN A 46 18.13 -8.43 -9.49
CA ASN A 46 17.00 -7.76 -10.12
C ASN A 46 15.63 -8.44 -9.86
N ASN A 47 15.64 -9.64 -9.26
CA ASN A 47 14.44 -10.34 -8.86
C ASN A 47 13.77 -9.66 -7.65
N ALA A 48 12.57 -9.10 -7.85
CA ALA A 48 11.84 -8.37 -6.83
C ALA A 48 11.38 -9.24 -5.65
N PHE A 49 11.12 -10.54 -5.88
CA PHE A 49 10.75 -11.48 -4.82
C PHE A 49 11.95 -11.80 -3.93
N LEU A 50 13.06 -12.22 -4.51
CA LEU A 50 14.29 -12.55 -3.76
C LEU A 50 14.85 -11.34 -3.02
N ARG A 51 14.84 -10.15 -3.64
CA ARG A 51 15.23 -8.90 -2.98
C ARG A 51 14.32 -8.50 -1.82
N ARG A 52 13.05 -8.90 -1.85
CA ARG A 52 12.14 -8.69 -0.72
C ARG A 52 12.43 -9.65 0.43
N PHE A 53 12.79 -10.90 0.13
CA PHE A 53 13.19 -11.89 1.13
C PHE A 53 14.57 -11.61 1.74
N SER A 54 15.52 -11.07 0.97
CA SER A 54 16.85 -10.70 1.47
C SER A 54 16.75 -9.70 2.63
N SER A 55 15.79 -8.77 2.57
CA SER A 55 15.55 -7.79 3.63
C SER A 55 15.09 -8.42 4.94
N TYR A 56 14.32 -9.52 4.91
CA TYR A 56 13.98 -10.27 6.12
C TYR A 56 15.18 -11.06 6.67
N ASN A 57 16.02 -11.60 5.79
CA ASN A 57 17.26 -12.25 6.20
C ASN A 57 18.22 -11.26 6.86
N PHE A 58 18.34 -10.05 6.30
CA PHE A 58 19.10 -8.97 6.92
C PHE A 58 18.56 -8.64 8.32
N LEU A 59 17.23 -8.48 8.46
CA LEU A 59 16.62 -8.19 9.76
C LEU A 59 16.90 -9.27 10.81
N ASN A 60 16.97 -10.54 10.39
CA ASN A 60 17.33 -11.66 11.26
C ASN A 60 18.80 -11.61 11.74
N GLY A 61 19.68 -10.93 10.99
CA GLY A 61 21.08 -10.72 11.36
C GLY A 61 21.30 -9.53 12.29
N LEU A 62 20.26 -8.75 12.60
CA LEU A 62 20.38 -7.62 13.53
C LEU A 62 20.52 -8.10 14.97
N ASP A 63 21.23 -7.31 15.78
CA ASP A 63 21.17 -7.49 17.22
C ASP A 63 19.74 -7.18 17.74
N ALA A 64 19.39 -7.77 18.89
CA ALA A 64 18.04 -7.68 19.43
C ALA A 64 17.59 -6.23 19.68
N ARG A 65 18.50 -5.29 20.01
CA ARG A 65 18.13 -3.90 20.24
C ARG A 65 17.82 -3.20 18.93
N ALA A 66 18.67 -3.36 17.93
CA ALA A 66 18.42 -2.80 16.60
C ALA A 66 17.13 -3.36 15.98
N PHE A 67 16.85 -4.65 16.16
CA PHE A 67 15.60 -5.25 15.68
C PHE A 67 14.36 -4.71 16.43
N LEU A 68 14.44 -4.52 17.75
CA LEU A 68 13.31 -4.05 18.56
C LEU A 68 13.04 -2.55 18.43
N LEU A 69 14.10 -1.74 18.38
CA LEU A 69 14.02 -0.27 18.42
C LEU A 69 14.20 0.40 17.05
N GLY A 70 14.75 -0.33 16.07
CA GLY A 70 15.07 0.20 14.76
C GLY A 70 16.29 1.11 14.80
N ASN A 71 16.61 1.65 13.62
CA ASN A 71 17.74 2.56 13.46
C ASN A 71 17.37 4.05 13.59
N GLY A 72 16.08 4.41 13.55
CA GLY A 72 15.59 5.79 13.66
C GLY A 72 15.92 6.74 12.50
N TYR A 73 16.71 6.32 11.50
CA TYR A 73 17.27 7.23 10.50
C TYR A 73 16.61 7.18 9.12
N GLY A 74 15.69 6.25 8.85
CA GLY A 74 15.06 6.14 7.53
C GLY A 74 16.02 5.71 6.40
N ASN A 75 17.32 5.63 6.67
CA ASN A 75 18.37 5.35 5.70
C ASN A 75 18.39 3.88 5.36
N ILE A 76 18.38 3.56 4.07
CA ILE A 76 18.57 2.20 3.57
C ILE A 76 20.06 2.00 3.34
N LEU A 77 20.63 0.91 3.87
CA LEU A 77 22.02 0.55 3.60
C LEU A 77 22.22 0.33 2.10
N SER A 78 23.38 0.76 1.59
CA SER A 78 23.73 0.52 0.19
C SER A 78 23.69 -0.97 -0.12
N GLY A 79 23.03 -1.35 -1.21
CA GLY A 79 22.87 -2.74 -1.62
C GLY A 79 21.66 -3.47 -1.02
N GLU A 80 21.01 -2.93 0.01
CA GLU A 80 19.78 -3.51 0.59
C GLU A 80 18.50 -2.96 -0.06
N TYR A 81 17.45 -3.77 -0.07
CA TYR A 81 16.15 -3.39 -0.65
C TYR A 81 15.01 -3.51 0.36
N PHE A 82 14.96 -2.57 1.30
CA PHE A 82 13.89 -2.52 2.27
C PHE A 82 12.61 -1.90 1.66
N ASN A 83 11.55 -2.69 1.60
CA ASN A 83 10.21 -2.23 1.22
C ASN A 83 9.17 -2.75 2.19
N GLY A 84 8.13 -1.96 2.45
CA GLY A 84 6.99 -2.38 3.26
C GLY A 84 7.38 -2.72 4.69
N LEU A 85 6.90 -3.86 5.19
CA LEU A 85 7.12 -4.28 6.58
C LEU A 85 8.62 -4.34 6.97
N PRO A 86 9.55 -4.90 6.17
CA PRO A 86 10.97 -4.84 6.48
C PRO A 86 11.52 -3.43 6.67
N TYR A 87 11.04 -2.46 5.89
CA TYR A 87 11.45 -1.06 6.01
C TYR A 87 10.90 -0.44 7.29
N MET A 88 9.65 -0.75 7.66
CA MET A 88 9.06 -0.29 8.93
C MET A 88 9.87 -0.79 10.13
N ILE A 89 10.21 -2.08 10.14
CA ILE A 89 10.98 -2.69 11.23
C ILE A 89 12.39 -2.10 11.27
N TRP A 90 13.04 -1.93 10.12
CA TRP A 90 14.37 -1.33 10.05
C TRP A 90 14.39 0.10 10.61
N THR A 91 13.37 0.90 10.29
CA THR A 91 13.32 2.33 10.65
C THR A 91 12.81 2.58 12.06
N THR A 92 11.76 1.87 12.49
CA THR A 92 11.05 2.13 13.75
C THR A 92 11.15 0.98 14.76
N GLY A 93 11.81 -0.11 14.37
CA GLY A 93 11.86 -1.34 15.15
C GLY A 93 10.55 -2.12 15.08
N LEU A 94 10.60 -3.34 15.58
CA LEU A 94 9.39 -4.14 15.78
C LEU A 94 8.40 -3.43 16.72
N LEU A 95 8.90 -2.74 17.75
CA LEU A 95 8.05 -2.02 18.71
C LEU A 95 7.34 -0.83 18.06
N GLY A 96 8.05 0.02 17.31
CA GLY A 96 7.43 1.14 16.61
C GLY A 96 6.43 0.68 15.55
N THR A 97 6.76 -0.40 14.83
CA THR A 97 5.86 -1.05 13.87
C THR A 97 4.57 -1.53 14.53
N ALA A 98 4.69 -2.21 15.69
CA ALA A 98 3.54 -2.71 16.45
C ALA A 98 2.69 -1.57 17.03
N ILE A 99 3.31 -0.51 17.57
CA ILE A 99 2.60 0.68 18.05
C ILE A 99 1.81 1.32 16.92
N TYR A 100 2.43 1.50 15.75
CA TYR A 100 1.77 2.06 14.58
C TYR A 100 0.58 1.21 14.11
N ALA A 101 0.75 -0.11 14.01
CA ALA A 101 -0.34 -1.02 13.66
C ALA A 101 -1.49 -0.96 14.68
N GLY A 102 -1.16 -0.91 15.98
CA GLY A 102 -2.15 -0.75 17.06
C GLY A 102 -2.83 0.62 17.08
N MET A 103 -2.17 1.68 16.61
CA MET A 103 -2.82 2.98 16.42
C MET A 103 -3.82 2.94 15.27
N LEU A 104 -3.46 2.32 14.14
CA LEU A 104 -4.34 2.17 12.99
C LEU A 104 -5.57 1.30 13.31
N SER A 105 -5.42 0.24 14.12
CA SER A 105 -6.55 -0.63 14.48
C SER A 105 -7.65 0.11 15.26
N LYS A 106 -7.35 1.24 15.91
CA LYS A 106 -8.36 2.09 16.57
C LYS A 106 -9.32 2.78 15.60
N PHE A 107 -9.00 2.79 14.31
CA PHE A 107 -9.88 3.30 13.26
C PHE A 107 -10.81 2.23 12.68
N TYR A 108 -10.70 0.98 13.12
CA TYR A 108 -11.67 -0.05 12.72
C TYR A 108 -13.06 0.29 13.25
N GLU A 109 -14.05 0.22 12.38
CA GLU A 109 -15.44 0.54 12.69
C GLU A 109 -16.35 -0.60 12.21
N LYS A 110 -16.99 -1.31 13.15
CA LYS A 110 -17.77 -2.54 12.86
C LYS A 110 -18.76 -2.39 11.69
N ASN A 111 -19.39 -1.23 11.55
CA ASN A 111 -20.46 -0.99 10.56
C ASN A 111 -20.10 0.06 9.50
N ASN A 112 -18.84 0.48 9.37
CA ASN A 112 -18.43 1.49 8.39
C ASN A 112 -17.49 0.90 7.33
N LEU A 113 -18.07 0.43 6.23
CA LEU A 113 -17.34 -0.21 5.14
C LEU A 113 -16.29 0.72 4.53
N THR A 114 -16.61 2.01 4.35
CA THR A 114 -15.70 2.99 3.73
C THR A 114 -14.44 3.18 4.56
N VAL A 115 -14.60 3.37 5.88
CA VAL A 115 -13.46 3.50 6.80
C VAL A 115 -12.64 2.21 6.84
N ASN A 116 -13.29 1.04 6.90
CA ASN A 116 -12.60 -0.24 6.95
C ASN A 116 -11.84 -0.57 5.66
N VAL A 117 -12.39 -0.26 4.49
CA VAL A 117 -11.73 -0.45 3.20
C VAL A 117 -10.51 0.47 3.09
N PHE A 118 -10.65 1.74 3.50
CA PHE A 118 -9.51 2.66 3.52
C PHE A 118 -8.44 2.23 4.54
N LEU A 119 -8.84 1.76 5.72
CA LEU A 119 -7.93 1.20 6.72
C LEU A 119 -7.19 -0.04 6.18
N PHE A 120 -7.88 -0.95 5.51
CA PHE A 120 -7.26 -2.12 4.88
C PHE A 120 -6.27 -1.71 3.78
N PHE A 121 -6.63 -0.71 2.96
CA PHE A 121 -5.73 -0.14 1.96
C PHE A 121 -4.46 0.45 2.60
N VAL A 122 -4.61 1.26 3.66
CA VAL A 122 -3.49 1.83 4.42
C VAL A 122 -2.59 0.72 5.00
N LEU A 123 -3.16 -0.29 5.65
CA LEU A 123 -2.38 -1.41 6.20
C LEU A 123 -1.64 -2.17 5.09
N SER A 124 -2.31 -2.45 3.97
CA SER A 124 -1.73 -3.15 2.83
C SER A 124 -0.60 -2.35 2.17
N MET A 125 -0.76 -1.04 2.03
CA MET A 125 0.31 -0.16 1.52
C MET A 125 1.55 -0.19 2.41
N ASN A 126 1.37 -0.25 3.73
CA ASN A 126 2.48 -0.30 4.68
C ASN A 126 3.16 -1.68 4.71
N ILE A 127 2.42 -2.78 4.49
CA ILE A 127 2.99 -4.13 4.44
C ILE A 127 3.67 -4.41 3.10
N PHE A 128 3.05 -3.98 1.99
CA PHE A 128 3.42 -4.43 0.64
C PHE A 128 4.09 -3.37 -0.26
N ALA A 129 4.03 -2.08 0.05
CA ALA A 129 4.57 -1.03 -0.81
C ALA A 129 5.75 -0.25 -0.18
N GLN A 130 6.48 0.51 -1.01
CA GLN A 130 7.57 1.43 -0.60
C GLN A 130 7.10 2.69 0.15
N GLY A 131 5.83 2.72 0.56
CA GLY A 131 5.17 3.96 0.96
C GLY A 131 5.43 4.43 2.38
N PHE A 132 5.98 3.60 3.27
CA PHE A 132 6.08 3.92 4.69
C PHE A 132 7.12 5.00 4.95
N THR A 133 6.69 6.25 4.98
CA THR A 133 7.48 7.41 5.41
C THR A 133 6.78 8.11 6.58
N PRO A 134 7.48 8.90 7.41
CA PRO A 134 6.82 9.74 8.42
C PRO A 134 5.70 10.62 7.83
N ILE A 135 5.87 11.09 6.60
CA ILE A 135 4.85 11.84 5.87
C ILE A 135 3.63 10.96 5.54
N SER A 136 3.84 9.73 5.06
CA SER A 136 2.74 8.79 4.79
C SER A 136 1.93 8.47 6.04
N ILE A 137 2.57 8.37 7.21
CA ILE A 137 1.91 8.14 8.50
C ILE A 137 0.94 9.29 8.79
N ILE A 138 1.40 10.54 8.65
CA ILE A 138 0.59 11.73 8.87
C ILE A 138 -0.59 11.75 7.90
N PHE A 139 -0.35 11.54 6.60
CA PHE A 139 -1.41 11.51 5.59
C PHE A 139 -2.45 10.41 5.85
N ASN A 140 -2.00 9.21 6.21
CA ASN A 140 -2.89 8.08 6.51
C ASN A 140 -3.77 8.37 7.74
N ILE A 141 -3.17 8.90 8.81
CA ILE A 141 -3.90 9.25 10.04
C ILE A 141 -4.89 10.39 9.78
N VAL A 142 -4.47 11.44 9.07
CA VAL A 142 -5.36 12.57 8.72
C VAL A 142 -6.51 12.10 7.83
N GLY A 143 -6.24 11.27 6.82
CA GLY A 143 -7.26 10.70 5.94
C GLY A 143 -8.30 9.87 6.72
N LEU A 144 -7.83 9.01 7.62
CA LEU A 144 -8.71 8.21 8.50
C LEU A 144 -9.54 9.10 9.44
N LEU A 145 -8.95 10.15 10.03
CA LEU A 145 -9.66 11.11 10.88
C LEU A 145 -10.74 11.87 10.11
N VAL A 146 -10.44 12.33 8.90
CA VAL A 146 -11.40 13.04 8.04
C VAL A 146 -12.56 12.13 7.67
N LEU A 147 -12.29 10.89 7.26
CA LEU A 147 -13.34 9.92 6.93
C LEU A 147 -14.22 9.63 8.15
N LYS A 148 -13.60 9.35 9.31
CA LYS A 148 -14.33 9.13 10.56
C LYS A 148 -15.21 10.31 10.92
N ASN A 149 -14.70 11.54 10.86
CA ASN A 149 -15.47 12.74 11.19
C ASN A 149 -16.60 13.03 10.21
N LYS A 150 -16.43 12.69 8.92
CA LYS A 150 -17.48 12.85 7.91
C LYS A 150 -18.63 11.88 8.18
N TYR A 151 -18.33 10.59 8.35
CA TYR A 151 -19.37 9.57 8.49
C TYR A 151 -19.96 9.44 9.90
N ASN A 152 -19.23 9.85 10.96
CA ASN A 152 -19.85 10.01 12.29
C ASN A 152 -20.90 11.12 12.32
N LYS A 153 -20.75 12.18 11.51
CA LYS A 153 -21.79 13.23 11.40
C LYS A 153 -23.05 12.72 10.74
N ASP A 154 -22.91 11.85 9.74
CA ASP A 154 -24.06 11.28 9.02
C ASP A 154 -24.88 10.35 9.95
N LEU A 155 -24.24 9.56 10.81
CA LEU A 155 -24.91 8.73 11.83
C LEU A 155 -25.65 9.52 12.93
N VAL A 156 -25.23 10.76 13.21
CA VAL A 156 -25.88 11.63 14.20
C VAL A 156 -27.06 12.39 13.59
N LEU A 157 -27.07 12.60 12.28
CA LEU A 157 -28.17 13.27 11.57
C LEU A 157 -29.31 12.32 11.16
N GLU A 158 -29.08 11.00 11.26
CA GLU A 158 -30.10 9.97 11.00
C GLU A 158 -30.82 9.49 12.29
N ASN A 159 -30.48 10.04 13.47
CA ASN A 159 -31.18 9.80 14.75
C ASN A 159 -31.86 11.08 15.24
#